data_AF-A0A831WRJ7-F1
#
_entry.id   AF-A0A831WRJ7-F1
#
_cell.length_a   1.000
_cell.length_b   1.000
_cell.length_c   1.000
_cell.angle_alpha   90.00
_cell.angle_beta   90.00
_cell.angle_gamma   90.00
#
_symmetry.space_group_name_H-M   'P 1'
#
loop_
_entity.id
_entity.type
_entity.pdbx_description
1 polymer ?
#
loop_
_entity_poly.entity_id
_entity_poly.type
_entity_poly.pdbx_seq_one_letter_code
_entity_poly.pdbx_strand_id
1 'polypeptide(L)'
;MLASYLTSYQFIQRQRVSVSHHLESVTDPRLRRRLKVELKRKQQLENKLWGDIKTYISKHPGLTKDFKRLMSIPGRGDKLAFSLPFLFRHYQGTNRAQITALVGLDPIYKESGSSVKGEIKISKNGNR
;
A
#
# COMPACT_ATOMS: atom_id res chain seq x y z
N MET A 1 9.68 14.91 -2.99
CA MET A 1 8.50 14.92 -2.08
C MET A 1 8.24 13.50 -1.58
N LEU A 2 7.66 13.32 -0.38
CA LEU A 2 7.31 11.99 0.19
C LEU A 2 6.46 11.12 -0.74
N ALA A 3 5.59 11.75 -1.53
CA ALA A 3 4.76 11.10 -2.55
C ALA A 3 5.58 10.26 -3.55
N SER A 4 6.67 10.83 -4.08
CA SER A 4 7.52 10.16 -5.07
C SER A 4 8.16 8.89 -4.49
N TYR A 5 8.67 8.96 -3.26
CA TYR A 5 9.23 7.80 -2.55
C TYR A 5 8.20 6.69 -2.37
N LEU A 6 6.97 7.06 -2.03
CA LEU A 6 5.87 6.12 -1.87
C LEU A 6 5.49 5.44 -3.19
N THR A 7 5.31 6.21 -4.27
CA THR A 7 4.98 5.67 -5.59
C THR A 7 6.09 4.72 -6.06
N SER A 8 7.36 5.09 -5.88
CA SER A 8 8.49 4.22 -6.18
C SER A 8 8.49 2.96 -5.32
N TYR A 9 8.21 3.05 -4.03
CA TYR A 9 8.12 1.89 -3.14
C TYR A 9 7.01 0.92 -3.57
N GLN A 10 5.82 1.43 -3.90
CA GLN A 10 4.70 0.62 -4.39
C GLN A 10 5.04 -0.05 -5.73
N PHE A 11 5.69 0.68 -6.64
CA PHE A 11 6.14 0.14 -7.91
C PHE A 11 7.14 -1.02 -7.72
N ILE A 12 8.15 -0.85 -6.86
CA ILE A 12 9.13 -1.89 -6.56
C ILE A 12 8.48 -3.09 -5.86
N GLN A 13 7.50 -2.88 -4.98
CA GLN A 13 6.71 -3.97 -4.40
C GLN A 13 5.98 -4.79 -5.46
N ARG A 14 5.28 -4.14 -6.40
CA ARG A 14 4.58 -4.82 -7.51
C ARG A 14 5.56 -5.63 -8.35
N GLN A 15 6.73 -5.07 -8.68
CA GLN A 15 7.79 -5.79 -9.39
C GLN A 15 8.30 -7.01 -8.61
N ARG A 16 8.56 -6.86 -7.31
CA ARG A 16 9.01 -7.96 -6.44
C ARG A 16 8.00 -9.11 -6.43
N VAL A 17 6.72 -8.79 -6.26
CA VAL A 17 5.64 -9.80 -6.24
C VAL A 17 5.52 -10.48 -7.60
N SER A 18 5.57 -9.74 -8.70
CA SER A 18 5.56 -10.30 -10.06
C SER A 18 6.72 -11.28 -10.30
N VAL A 19 7.94 -10.93 -9.89
CA VAL A 19 9.11 -11.83 -9.99
C VAL A 19 8.94 -13.07 -9.10
N SER A 20 8.37 -12.91 -7.90
CA SER A 20 8.08 -14.04 -7.00
C SER A 20 7.10 -15.02 -7.62
N HIS A 21 5.98 -14.54 -8.14
CA HIS A 21 4.99 -15.39 -8.82
C HIS A 21 5.58 -16.07 -10.06
N HIS A 22 6.38 -15.34 -10.84
CA HIS A 22 7.03 -15.94 -12.00
C HIS A 22 8.05 -17.02 -11.62
N LEU A 23 8.78 -16.83 -10.50
CA LEU A 23 9.71 -17.83 -9.99
C LEU A 23 9.01 -19.14 -9.60
N GLU A 24 7.76 -19.08 -9.15
CA GLU A 24 6.95 -20.26 -8.83
C GLU A 24 6.58 -21.08 -10.07
N SER A 25 6.42 -20.43 -11.24
CA SER A 25 6.07 -21.12 -12.49
C SER A 25 7.28 -21.65 -13.28
N VAL A 26 8.51 -21.29 -12.90
CA VAL A 26 9.73 -21.67 -13.64
C VAL A 26 10.34 -22.98 -13.13
N THR A 27 10.46 -23.95 -14.04
CA THR A 27 11.02 -25.29 -13.75
C THR A 27 12.54 -25.36 -13.97
N ASP A 28 13.10 -24.63 -14.94
CA ASP A 28 14.54 -24.69 -15.26
C ASP A 28 15.41 -24.20 -14.07
N PRO A 29 16.32 -25.03 -13.52
CA PRO A 29 17.15 -24.66 -12.38
C PRO A 29 18.05 -23.44 -12.62
N ARG A 30 18.59 -23.27 -13.84
CA ARG A 30 19.48 -22.15 -14.16
C ARG A 30 18.72 -20.83 -14.17
N LEU A 31 17.57 -20.79 -14.84
CA LEU A 31 16.68 -19.63 -14.86
C LEU A 31 16.14 -19.31 -13.46
N ARG A 32 15.74 -20.32 -12.69
CA ARG A 32 15.26 -20.15 -11.31
C ARG A 32 16.32 -19.51 -10.41
N ARG A 33 17.60 -19.87 -10.56
CA ARG A 33 18.71 -19.23 -9.85
C ARG A 33 18.84 -17.75 -10.20
N ARG A 34 18.70 -17.38 -11.48
CA ARG A 34 18.74 -15.98 -11.93
C ARG A 34 17.58 -15.17 -11.36
N LEU A 35 16.36 -15.71 -11.40
CA LEU A 35 15.17 -15.07 -10.82
C LEU A 35 15.28 -14.90 -9.30
N LYS A 36 15.88 -15.86 -8.58
CA LYS A 36 16.16 -15.71 -7.14
C LYS A 36 17.08 -14.52 -6.84
N VAL A 37 18.11 -14.32 -7.66
CA VAL A 37 19.02 -13.18 -7.52
C VAL A 37 18.27 -11.88 -7.78
N GLU A 38 17.44 -11.82 -8.82
CA GLU A 38 16.66 -10.63 -9.14
C GLU A 38 15.62 -10.31 -8.05
N LEU A 39 14.94 -11.32 -7.52
CA LEU A 39 14.04 -11.18 -6.38
C LEU A 39 14.75 -10.57 -5.17
N LYS A 40 15.98 -11.03 -4.87
CA LYS A 40 16.80 -10.49 -3.78
C LYS A 40 17.18 -9.03 -4.03
N ARG A 41 17.52 -8.65 -5.25
CA ARG A 41 17.81 -7.25 -5.63
C ARG A 41 16.59 -6.36 -5.41
N LYS A 42 15.40 -6.79 -5.84
CA LYS A 42 14.15 -6.05 -5.61
C LYS A 42 13.82 -5.92 -4.13
N GLN A 43 14.02 -6.97 -3.32
CA GLN A 43 13.87 -6.90 -1.85
C GLN A 43 14.83 -5.90 -1.21
N GLN A 44 16.09 -5.89 -1.62
CA GLN A 44 17.08 -4.93 -1.11
C GLN A 44 16.69 -3.50 -1.47
N LEU A 45 16.21 -3.26 -2.69
CA LEU A 45 15.74 -1.95 -3.10
C LEU A 45 14.47 -1.52 -2.34
N GLU A 46 13.51 -2.42 -2.13
CA GLU A 46 12.33 -2.17 -1.28
C GLU A 46 12.75 -1.73 0.13
N ASN A 47 13.71 -2.43 0.74
CA ASN A 47 14.22 -2.11 2.07
C ASN A 47 14.97 -0.77 2.12
N LYS A 48 15.75 -0.43 1.08
CA LYS A 48 16.43 0.87 0.97
C LYS A 48 15.43 2.02 0.90
N LEU A 49 14.45 1.92 0.00
CA LEU A 49 13.37 2.92 -0.12
C LEU A 49 12.59 3.07 1.20
N TRP A 50 12.39 1.97 1.92
CA TRP A 50 11.78 2.00 3.25
C TRP A 50 12.62 2.79 4.27
N GLY A 51 13.94 2.58 4.28
CA GLY A 51 14.87 3.37 5.09
C GLY A 51 14.83 4.87 4.76
N ASP A 52 14.78 5.20 3.46
CA ASP A 52 14.70 6.59 3.00
C ASP A 52 13.38 7.26 3.44
N ILE A 53 12.26 6.54 3.35
CA ILE A 53 10.95 7.01 3.84
C ILE A 53 10.99 7.27 5.35
N LYS A 54 11.55 6.34 6.13
CA LYS A 54 11.69 6.52 7.59
C LYS A 54 12.53 7.75 7.92
N THR A 55 13.66 7.91 7.22
CA THR A 55 14.56 9.06 7.38
C THR A 55 13.86 10.38 7.04
N TYR A 56 13.04 10.38 5.97
CA TYR A 56 12.24 11.54 5.61
C TYR A 56 11.22 11.86 6.70
N ILE A 57 10.45 10.87 7.18
CA ILE A 57 9.47 11.07 8.26
C ILE A 57 10.12 11.63 9.51
N SER A 58 11.28 11.11 9.92
CA SER A 58 11.99 11.57 11.13
C SER A 58 12.47 13.03 11.03
N LYS A 59 12.76 13.53 9.82
CA LYS A 59 13.15 14.93 9.59
C LYS A 59 11.97 15.90 9.70
N HIS A 60 10.73 15.40 9.78
CA HIS A 60 9.51 16.21 9.83
C HIS A 60 8.69 15.89 11.10
N PRO A 61 8.75 16.74 12.14
CA PRO A 61 8.12 16.47 13.44
C PRO A 61 6.61 16.17 13.35
N GLY A 62 5.88 16.90 12.50
CA GLY A 62 4.46 16.66 12.27
C GLY A 62 4.18 15.27 11.70
N LEU A 63 4.93 14.85 10.67
CA LEU A 63 4.82 13.51 10.08
C LEU A 63 5.18 12.42 11.08
N THR A 64 6.19 12.65 11.91
CA THR A 64 6.59 11.72 12.97
C THR A 64 5.46 11.51 13.99
N LYS A 65 4.78 12.60 14.40
CA LYS A 65 3.65 12.53 15.34
C LYS A 65 2.47 11.77 14.73
N ASP A 66 2.13 12.06 13.48
CA ASP A 66 1.06 11.40 12.74
C ASP A 66 1.36 9.90 12.57
N PHE A 67 2.59 9.55 12.20
CA PHE A 67 3.04 8.18 12.05
C PHE A 67 2.97 7.39 13.37
N LYS A 68 3.47 7.96 14.48
CA LYS A 68 3.40 7.33 15.81
C LYS A 68 1.96 7.04 16.25
N ARG A 69 1.04 7.97 16.00
CA ARG A 69 -0.40 7.78 16.28
C ARG A 69 -1.03 6.65 15.48
N LEU A 70 -0.60 6.46 14.24
CA LEU A 70 -1.10 5.34 13.43
C LEU A 70 -0.53 4.00 13.86
N MET A 71 0.74 3.97 14.27
CA MET A 71 1.40 2.79 14.80
C MET A 71 0.81 2.32 16.14
N SER A 72 0.16 3.20 16.91
CA SER A 72 -0.45 2.81 18.19
C SER A 72 -1.75 2.01 18.05
N ILE A 73 -2.28 1.85 16.84
CA ILE A 73 -3.52 1.09 16.65
C ILE A 73 -3.18 -0.39 16.46
N PRO A 74 -3.70 -1.29 17.31
CA PRO A 74 -3.41 -2.72 17.25
C PRO A 74 -3.82 -3.32 15.90
N GLY A 75 -3.03 -4.27 15.40
CA GLY A 75 -3.29 -4.95 14.13
C GLY A 75 -2.90 -4.17 12.86
N ARG A 76 -2.29 -2.97 12.98
CA ARG A 76 -1.73 -2.25 11.83
C ARG A 76 -0.26 -2.61 11.64
N GLY A 77 0.10 -3.06 10.44
CA GLY A 77 1.50 -3.22 10.07
C GLY A 77 2.17 -1.88 9.75
N ASP A 78 3.49 -1.81 9.93
CA ASP A 78 4.36 -0.67 9.55
C ASP A 78 4.01 -0.10 8.16
N LYS A 79 3.63 -0.99 7.23
CA LYS A 79 3.31 -0.66 5.85
C LYS A 79 1.95 0.06 5.67
N LEU A 80 1.00 -0.14 6.57
CA LEU A 80 -0.28 0.57 6.57
C LEU A 80 -0.17 1.94 7.25
N ALA A 81 0.71 2.05 8.25
CA ALA A 81 0.90 3.30 8.99
C ALA A 81 1.52 4.43 8.16
N PHE A 82 2.22 4.13 7.05
CA PHE A 82 2.80 5.17 6.18
C PHE A 82 1.85 5.64 5.06
N SER A 83 0.91 4.81 4.60
CA SER A 83 0.06 5.16 3.45
C SER A 83 -1.05 6.15 3.83
N LEU A 84 -1.54 6.05 5.05
CA LEU A 84 -2.57 6.92 5.63
C LEU A 84 -2.13 8.40 5.73
N PRO A 85 -0.95 8.76 6.29
CA PRO A 85 -0.47 10.14 6.32
C PRO A 85 -0.29 10.73 4.92
N PHE A 86 0.12 9.91 3.95
CA PHE A 86 0.19 10.33 2.56
C PHE A 86 -1.19 10.68 2.01
N LEU A 87 -2.18 9.79 2.16
CA LEU A 87 -3.55 10.02 1.70
C LEU A 87 -4.13 11.32 2.27
N PHE A 88 -4.01 11.53 3.59
CA PHE A 88 -4.54 12.73 4.22
C PHE A 88 -3.82 14.02 3.84
N ARG A 89 -2.51 13.97 3.57
CA ARG A 89 -1.73 15.16 3.16
C ARG A 89 -1.82 15.45 1.67
N HIS A 90 -2.00 14.44 0.84
CA HIS A 90 -2.13 14.60 -0.61
C HIS A 90 -3.52 15.10 -0.98
N TYR A 91 -4.56 14.58 -0.30
CA TYR A 91 -5.95 14.97 -0.49
C TYR A 91 -6.44 15.85 0.66
N GLN A 92 -5.80 17.01 0.86
CA GLN A 92 -6.24 17.96 1.90
C GLN A 92 -7.66 18.45 1.63
N GLY A 93 -8.42 18.73 2.69
CA GLY A 93 -9.82 19.16 2.57
C GLY A 93 -10.81 18.04 2.26
N THR A 94 -10.35 16.79 2.10
CA THR A 94 -11.26 15.64 1.96
C THR A 94 -11.66 15.08 3.31
N ASN A 95 -12.91 14.61 3.40
CA ASN A 95 -13.40 13.94 4.59
C ASN A 95 -13.07 12.43 4.56
N ARG A 96 -13.33 11.75 5.69
CA ARG A 96 -13.08 10.31 5.81
C ARG A 96 -13.80 9.50 4.74
N ALA A 97 -15.05 9.81 4.44
CA ALA A 97 -15.85 9.06 3.46
C ALA A 97 -15.27 9.18 2.04
N GLN A 98 -14.83 10.38 1.65
CA GLN A 98 -14.16 10.63 0.37
C GLN A 98 -12.84 9.88 0.25
N ILE A 99 -12.02 9.88 1.32
CA ILE A 99 -10.79 9.09 1.36
C ILE A 99 -11.09 7.60 1.23
N THR A 100 -12.08 7.10 1.98
CA THR A 100 -12.50 5.69 1.95
C THR A 100 -12.98 5.26 0.56
N ALA A 101 -13.79 6.09 -0.11
CA ALA A 101 -14.23 5.86 -1.48
C ALA A 101 -13.08 5.92 -2.48
N LEU A 102 -12.17 6.89 -2.33
CA LEU A 102 -10.99 7.02 -3.18
C LEU A 102 -10.12 5.76 -3.15
N VAL A 103 -9.95 5.13 -1.98
CA VAL A 103 -9.19 3.89 -1.85
C VAL A 103 -10.04 2.63 -2.10
N GLY A 104 -11.32 2.77 -2.45
CA GLY A 104 -12.24 1.66 -2.74
C GLY A 104 -12.59 0.82 -1.52
N LEU A 105 -12.49 1.39 -0.32
CA LEU A 105 -12.85 0.74 0.94
C LEU A 105 -14.27 1.10 1.39
N ASP A 106 -15.02 1.82 0.56
CA ASP A 106 -16.40 2.19 0.81
C ASP A 106 -17.35 0.98 0.64
N PRO A 107 -18.43 0.90 1.43
CA PRO A 107 -19.41 -0.16 1.30
C PRO A 107 -20.28 0.03 0.05
N ILE A 108 -20.49 -1.05 -0.69
CA ILE A 108 -21.52 -1.18 -1.73
C ILE A 108 -22.76 -1.79 -1.11
N TYR A 109 -23.88 -1.07 -1.25
CA TYR A 109 -25.21 -1.53 -0.88
C TYR A 109 -25.95 -2.06 -2.11
N LYS A 110 -26.61 -3.20 -1.99
CA LYS A 110 -27.50 -3.75 -3.02
C LYS A 110 -28.93 -3.74 -2.49
N GLU A 111 -29.70 -2.75 -2.92
CA GLU A 111 -31.12 -2.62 -2.60
C GLU A 111 -31.94 -2.71 -3.90
N SER A 112 -32.92 -3.62 -3.96
CA SER A 112 -33.99 -3.53 -4.95
C SER A 112 -35.20 -2.87 -4.30
N GLY A 113 -35.97 -2.10 -5.06
CA GLY A 113 -37.19 -1.41 -4.58
C GLY A 113 -38.27 -2.33 -3.97
N SER A 114 -38.04 -3.64 -3.94
CA SER A 114 -38.85 -4.69 -3.35
C SER A 114 -38.20 -5.28 -2.09
N SER A 115 -37.85 -4.47 -1.09
CA SER A 115 -37.39 -4.90 0.26
C SER A 115 -36.23 -5.91 0.33
N VAL A 116 -35.54 -6.25 -0.77
CA VAL A 116 -34.39 -7.14 -0.75
C VAL A 116 -33.15 -6.32 -0.41
N LYS A 117 -32.62 -6.55 0.80
CA LYS A 117 -31.31 -6.04 1.23
C LYS A 117 -30.26 -7.12 1.03
N GLY A 118 -29.41 -6.95 0.04
CA GLY A 118 -28.26 -7.83 -0.18
C GLY A 118 -27.15 -7.60 0.84
N GLU A 119 -26.19 -8.54 0.91
CA GLU A 119 -25.00 -8.41 1.73
C GLU A 119 -24.16 -7.19 1.33
N ILE A 120 -23.73 -6.41 2.33
CA ILE A 120 -22.87 -5.25 2.13
C ILE A 120 -21.46 -5.72 1.79
N LYS A 121 -20.89 -5.25 0.67
CA LYS A 121 -19.55 -5.63 0.21
C LYS A 121 -18.63 -4.43 0.17
N ILE A 122 -17.33 -4.63 0.38
CA ILE A 122 -16.33 -3.59 0.11
C ILE A 122 -16.24 -3.35 -1.40
N SER A 123 -16.22 -2.08 -1.80
CA SER A 123 -16.24 -1.66 -3.20
C SER A 123 -15.11 -2.23 -4.05
N LYS A 124 -13.88 -2.18 -3.55
CA LYS A 124 -12.65 -2.53 -4.27
C LYS A 124 -12.41 -1.70 -5.55
N ASN A 125 -13.22 -0.66 -5.81
CA ASN A 125 -13.11 0.23 -6.97
C ASN A 125 -12.41 1.54 -6.63
N GLY A 126 -11.26 1.46 -5.97
CA GLY A 126 -10.44 2.65 -5.67
C GLY A 126 -9.69 3.15 -6.90
N ASN A 127 -9.12 4.35 -6.78
CA ASN A 127 -8.28 4.95 -7.82
C ASN A 127 -7.09 4.01 -8.15
N ARG A 128 -6.93 3.68 -9.44
CA ARG A 128 -5.95 2.70 -9.95
C ARG A 128 -4.55 3.27 -10.12
#